data_AF-A0A850NAV1-F1
#
_entry.id   AF-A0A850NAV1-F1
#
_cell.length_a   1.000
_cell.length_b   1.000
_cell.length_c   1.000
_cell.angle_alpha   90.00
_cell.angle_beta   90.00
_cell.angle_gamma   90.00
#
_symmetry.space_group_name_H-M   'P 1'
#
loop_
_entity.id
_entity.type
_entity.pdbx_description
1 polymer ?
#
loop_
_entity_poly.entity_id
_entity_poly.type
_entity_poly.pdbx_seq_one_letter_code
_entity_poly.pdbx_strand_id
1 'polypeptide(L)'
;MNHIKKKLEKLWDLDHRFLNEGKHFKKHLYLPFSETDIAAFEKKHRIELPKTYRNFLLSICNGGVGPGNGILPLNIKNIHPKLHLPWINPLEYNELFLFDPTKDTYDTYDDKINKARLKDNLHVDHLLQGADHGQLPIADNGCGTYYFLVVKGTNKGEIWLNRLVSEEGFKWVANSFGDWFKYWLDQAILTAYKNNQTMQELYADEKIHSFLPKNVEELMDFVSQFNNLKDKSPVKILLKRILEQNIHREIVEQSIDYFLNDVHYKDIQIALHFLVQSLPNLDEAGRKKNLCQQGKAFFELGNHQRALNCFEAAMALKDPVYPSGELESPYLRTVGLCLLKSKSHKAVLEMVDTMDEAVLFLEEIHHTHKDYEMATYWGELILNTTKYQEDEEFEDYLQDIYLILIYANAALKRTLIAQEHLNKLIDLKANPETVPYEKIVENLIDINVYAFAYLCLGKYRALLRSKQNKEWLLFAKGQCFLGLGKIQKARDCFEKSYELKHWIVPYAQLIDINTKLGVFKVATRIKKEISALNPNFLRDTDYW
;
A
#
# COMPACT_ATOMS: atom_id res chain seq x y z
N MET A 1 -23.14 14.72 -12.66
CA MET A 1 -21.69 14.48 -12.53
C MET A 1 -20.87 15.74 -12.26
N ASN A 2 -21.04 16.86 -12.97
CA ASN A 2 -20.30 18.11 -12.70
C ASN A 2 -20.38 18.63 -11.25
N HIS A 3 -21.52 18.47 -10.59
CA HIS A 3 -21.68 18.84 -9.18
C HIS A 3 -20.84 17.96 -8.23
N ILE A 4 -20.68 16.66 -8.53
CA ILE A 4 -19.82 15.76 -7.75
C ILE A 4 -18.36 16.16 -7.91
N LYS A 5 -17.91 16.48 -9.13
CA LYS A 5 -16.55 16.98 -9.39
C LYS A 5 -16.23 18.23 -8.58
N LYS A 6 -17.11 19.24 -8.63
CA LYS A 6 -16.94 20.49 -7.85
C LYS A 6 -16.88 20.25 -6.35
N LYS A 7 -17.65 19.28 -5.84
CA LYS A 7 -17.63 18.92 -4.42
C LYS A 7 -16.36 18.16 -4.04
N LEU A 8 -15.83 17.29 -4.91
CA LEU A 8 -14.53 16.66 -4.70
C LEU A 8 -13.39 17.68 -4.70
N GLU A 9 -13.38 18.62 -5.66
CA GLU A 9 -12.44 19.75 -5.68
C GLU A 9 -12.47 20.52 -4.35
N LYS A 10 -13.68 20.86 -3.90
CA LYS A 10 -13.90 21.53 -2.62
C LYS A 10 -13.42 20.71 -1.42
N LEU A 11 -13.62 19.39 -1.42
CA LEU A 11 -13.14 18.52 -0.35
C LEU A 11 -11.60 18.50 -0.32
N TRP A 12 -10.95 18.43 -1.48
CA TRP A 12 -9.49 18.45 -1.59
C TRP A 12 -8.87 19.76 -1.11
N ASP A 13 -9.53 20.89 -1.38
CA ASP A 13 -9.10 22.19 -0.85
C ASP A 13 -9.22 22.26 0.68
N LEU A 14 -10.16 21.51 1.27
CA LEU A 14 -10.45 21.55 2.72
C LEU A 14 -9.67 20.51 3.52
N ASP A 15 -9.23 19.39 2.93
CA ASP A 15 -8.61 18.28 3.66
C ASP A 15 -7.44 17.64 2.88
N HIS A 16 -6.23 17.89 3.38
CA HIS A 16 -4.96 17.43 2.77
C HIS A 16 -4.66 15.93 2.95
N ARG A 17 -5.43 15.19 3.76
CA ARG A 17 -5.25 13.73 3.87
C ARG A 17 -5.57 13.03 2.55
N PHE A 18 -6.57 13.53 1.83
CA PHE A 18 -6.91 13.07 0.49
C PHE A 18 -5.85 13.42 -0.58
N LEU A 19 -4.90 14.32 -0.28
CA LEU A 19 -3.73 14.58 -1.11
C LEU A 19 -2.58 13.60 -0.82
N ASN A 20 -2.44 13.14 0.44
CA ASN A 20 -1.38 12.20 0.86
C ASN A 20 -1.77 10.72 0.69
N GLU A 21 -3.03 10.35 0.90
CA GLU A 21 -3.55 9.03 0.48
C GLU A 21 -3.48 8.87 -1.04
N GLY A 22 -3.37 9.99 -1.75
CA GLY A 22 -2.98 10.02 -3.14
C GLY A 22 -1.55 9.60 -3.46
N LYS A 23 -0.66 9.51 -2.49
CA LYS A 23 0.70 9.00 -2.76
C LYS A 23 0.75 7.49 -2.98
N HIS A 24 -0.30 6.76 -2.60
CA HIS A 24 -0.43 5.32 -2.87
C HIS A 24 -1.24 4.99 -4.14
N PHE A 25 -1.54 6.00 -4.96
CA PHE A 25 -2.17 5.82 -6.26
C PHE A 25 -1.30 4.95 -7.19
N LYS A 26 -1.64 3.66 -7.32
CA LYS A 26 -1.15 2.85 -8.46
C LYS A 26 -1.73 3.46 -9.74
N LYS A 27 -0.87 4.10 -10.56
CA LYS A 27 -1.11 4.93 -11.77
C LYS A 27 -2.21 4.48 -12.77
N HIS A 28 -2.77 3.28 -12.66
CA HIS A 28 -3.68 2.70 -13.65
C HIS A 28 -5.10 2.43 -13.16
N LEU A 29 -5.34 2.43 -11.85
CA LEU A 29 -6.58 1.85 -11.34
C LEU A 29 -7.77 2.81 -11.34
N TYR A 30 -7.56 4.12 -11.27
CA TYR A 30 -8.61 5.09 -10.91
C TYR A 30 -8.99 6.10 -12.00
N LEU A 31 -8.79 5.79 -13.28
CA LEU A 31 -9.25 6.66 -14.38
C LEU A 31 -10.70 6.33 -14.73
N PRO A 32 -11.52 7.30 -15.19
CA PRO A 32 -12.77 6.98 -15.84
C PRO A 32 -12.53 5.98 -16.96
N PHE A 33 -13.41 4.99 -17.03
CA PHE A 33 -13.42 4.05 -18.13
C PHE A 33 -13.95 4.73 -19.38
N SER A 34 -13.46 4.27 -20.53
CA SER A 34 -14.08 4.60 -21.80
C SER A 34 -15.43 3.88 -21.94
N GLU A 35 -16.31 4.40 -22.79
CA GLU A 35 -17.56 3.72 -23.14
C GLU A 35 -17.30 2.30 -23.65
N THR A 36 -16.20 2.11 -24.39
CA THR A 36 -15.77 0.80 -24.90
C THR A 36 -15.35 -0.15 -23.78
N ASP A 37 -14.66 0.33 -22.74
CA ASP A 37 -14.24 -0.51 -21.61
C ASP A 37 -15.43 -0.93 -20.74
N ILE A 38 -16.36 0.00 -20.49
CA ILE A 38 -17.60 -0.32 -19.77
C ILE A 38 -18.44 -1.30 -20.57
N ALA A 39 -18.64 -1.05 -21.87
CA ALA A 39 -19.41 -1.94 -22.73
C ALA A 39 -18.75 -3.33 -22.83
N ALA A 40 -17.41 -3.40 -22.89
CA ALA A 40 -16.68 -4.66 -22.87
C ALA A 40 -16.85 -5.39 -21.52
N PHE A 41 -16.80 -4.67 -20.40
CA PHE A 41 -17.05 -5.22 -19.07
C PHE A 41 -18.48 -5.75 -18.95
N GLU A 42 -19.48 -4.95 -19.30
CA GLU A 42 -20.89 -5.34 -19.31
C GLU A 42 -21.17 -6.53 -20.21
N LYS A 43 -20.61 -6.55 -21.42
CA LYS A 43 -20.72 -7.68 -22.35
C LYS A 43 -20.05 -8.93 -21.81
N LYS A 44 -18.82 -8.80 -21.29
CA LYS A 44 -18.05 -9.92 -20.70
C LYS A 44 -18.80 -10.53 -19.52
N HIS A 45 -19.40 -9.71 -18.68
CA HIS A 45 -20.08 -10.14 -17.46
C HIS A 45 -21.60 -10.34 -17.65
N ARG A 46 -22.13 -10.07 -18.86
CA ARG A 46 -23.55 -10.14 -19.21
C ARG A 46 -24.44 -9.36 -18.24
N ILE A 47 -24.00 -8.17 -17.84
CA ILE A 47 -24.72 -7.24 -16.95
C ILE A 47 -24.85 -5.89 -17.64
N GLU A 48 -25.74 -5.04 -17.13
CA GLU A 48 -25.76 -3.62 -17.47
C GLU A 48 -25.62 -2.85 -16.16
N LEU A 49 -24.58 -2.04 -16.04
CA LEU A 49 -24.30 -1.29 -14.83
C LEU A 49 -25.40 -0.25 -14.57
N PRO A 50 -25.81 -0.08 -13.30
CA PRO A 50 -26.74 0.98 -12.93
C PRO A 50 -26.28 2.37 -13.41
N LYS A 51 -27.21 3.14 -13.98
CA LYS A 51 -26.94 4.40 -14.69
C LYS A 51 -26.05 5.38 -13.91
N THR A 52 -26.28 5.56 -12.61
CA THR A 52 -25.50 6.48 -11.78
C THR A 52 -24.06 6.02 -11.57
N TYR A 53 -23.84 4.71 -11.43
CA TYR A 53 -22.51 4.13 -11.31
C TYR A 53 -21.78 4.11 -12.65
N ARG A 54 -22.46 3.75 -13.75
CA ARG A 54 -21.93 3.87 -15.11
C ARG A 54 -21.43 5.30 -15.38
N ASN A 55 -22.24 6.31 -15.07
CA ASN A 55 -21.88 7.70 -15.23
C ASN A 55 -20.68 8.12 -14.37
N PHE A 56 -20.57 7.58 -13.15
CA PHE A 56 -19.42 7.81 -12.29
C PHE A 56 -18.14 7.23 -12.91
N LEU A 57 -18.20 5.99 -13.39
CA LEU A 57 -17.10 5.34 -14.08
C LEU A 57 -16.72 6.06 -15.38
N LEU A 58 -17.67 6.64 -16.12
CA LEU A 58 -17.37 7.41 -17.35
C LEU A 58 -16.82 8.81 -17.08
N SER A 59 -17.22 9.43 -15.97
CA SER A 59 -16.99 10.87 -15.77
C SER A 59 -15.98 11.19 -14.67
N ILE A 60 -15.84 10.35 -13.65
CA ILE A 60 -15.10 10.65 -12.42
C ILE A 60 -13.85 9.77 -12.30
N CYS A 61 -14.03 8.45 -12.12
CA CYS A 61 -12.94 7.50 -11.93
C CYS A 61 -13.45 6.04 -11.85
N ASN A 62 -12.59 5.06 -12.13
CA ASN A 62 -12.83 3.64 -11.87
C ASN A 62 -12.25 3.27 -10.49
N GLY A 63 -12.95 3.59 -9.41
CA GLY A 63 -12.40 3.49 -8.05
C GLY A 63 -11.77 4.81 -7.57
N GLY A 64 -11.22 4.88 -6.36
CA GLY A 64 -10.52 6.05 -5.83
C GLY A 64 -11.16 6.57 -4.55
N VAL A 65 -11.14 7.87 -4.30
CA VAL A 65 -11.69 8.44 -3.05
C VAL A 65 -13.18 8.15 -2.93
N GLY A 66 -13.60 7.67 -1.76
CA GLY A 66 -14.99 7.36 -1.44
C GLY A 66 -15.16 6.88 0.01
N PRO A 67 -16.36 6.38 0.36
CA PRO A 67 -16.62 5.79 1.68
C PRO A 67 -15.62 4.70 2.07
N GLY A 68 -15.35 4.57 3.37
CA GLY A 68 -14.40 3.60 3.91
C GLY A 68 -12.98 3.86 3.43
N ASN A 69 -12.33 2.82 2.91
CA ASN A 69 -10.99 2.85 2.31
C ASN A 69 -11.02 3.27 0.82
N GLY A 70 -12.17 3.71 0.31
CA GLY A 70 -12.34 4.20 -1.05
C GLY A 70 -13.12 3.25 -1.98
N ILE A 71 -13.44 3.76 -3.16
CA ILE A 71 -14.15 3.02 -4.21
C ILE A 71 -13.20 2.00 -4.83
N LEU A 72 -13.66 0.76 -4.94
CA LEU A 72 -12.92 -0.32 -5.56
C LEU A 72 -12.99 -0.21 -7.10
N PRO A 73 -11.86 -0.42 -7.80
CA PRO A 73 -11.83 -0.42 -9.26
C PRO A 73 -12.47 -1.69 -9.81
N LEU A 74 -13.12 -1.67 -10.99
CA LEU A 74 -13.78 -2.86 -11.56
C LEU A 74 -12.88 -4.10 -11.77
N ASN A 75 -11.55 -3.94 -11.78
CA ASN A 75 -10.59 -5.02 -11.93
C ASN A 75 -9.96 -5.48 -10.59
N ILE A 76 -10.80 -5.72 -9.58
CA ILE A 76 -10.43 -6.02 -8.18
C ILE A 76 -9.53 -7.26 -8.06
N LYS A 77 -9.57 -8.20 -9.03
CA LYS A 77 -8.90 -9.51 -8.98
C LYS A 77 -7.39 -9.45 -8.75
N ASN A 78 -6.72 -8.37 -9.15
CA ASN A 78 -5.26 -8.22 -8.98
C ASN A 78 -4.85 -7.63 -7.63
N ILE A 79 -5.81 -7.12 -6.83
CA ILE A 79 -5.54 -6.40 -5.58
C ILE A 79 -6.16 -7.12 -4.39
N HIS A 80 -7.39 -7.59 -4.55
CA HIS A 80 -8.08 -8.42 -3.57
C HIS A 80 -8.56 -9.68 -4.30
N PRO A 81 -7.69 -10.69 -4.48
CA PRO A 81 -8.05 -11.91 -5.22
C PRO A 81 -9.24 -12.67 -4.60
N LYS A 82 -9.50 -12.44 -3.30
CA LYS A 82 -10.64 -12.97 -2.54
C LYS A 82 -11.96 -12.23 -2.79
N LEU A 83 -11.95 -11.08 -3.45
CA LEU A 83 -13.10 -10.23 -3.77
C LEU A 83 -13.37 -10.26 -5.28
N HIS A 84 -13.58 -11.44 -5.85
CA HIS A 84 -13.83 -11.61 -7.28
C HIS A 84 -15.27 -11.29 -7.64
N LEU A 85 -15.45 -10.70 -8.83
CA LEU A 85 -16.76 -10.51 -9.42
C LEU A 85 -17.02 -11.44 -10.61
N PRO A 86 -18.24 -12.02 -10.69
CA PRO A 86 -19.27 -12.10 -9.66
C PRO A 86 -19.13 -13.38 -8.83
N TRP A 87 -18.20 -13.45 -7.88
CA TRP A 87 -18.07 -14.54 -6.91
C TRP A 87 -17.97 -15.99 -7.45
N ILE A 88 -18.03 -16.23 -8.76
CA ILE A 88 -17.51 -17.29 -9.65
C ILE A 88 -17.82 -16.81 -11.09
N ASN A 89 -17.12 -17.30 -12.11
CA ASN A 89 -17.40 -17.00 -13.52
C ASN A 89 -18.93 -17.11 -13.81
N PRO A 90 -19.59 -16.05 -14.30
CA PRO A 90 -21.04 -16.08 -14.52
C PRO A 90 -21.46 -17.02 -15.65
N LEU A 91 -20.53 -17.63 -16.38
CA LEU A 91 -20.83 -18.71 -17.32
C LEU A 91 -20.86 -20.07 -16.61
N GLU A 92 -19.85 -20.38 -15.78
CA GLU A 92 -19.75 -21.65 -15.05
C GLU A 92 -20.70 -21.71 -13.83
N TYR A 93 -20.97 -20.58 -13.17
CA TYR A 93 -21.89 -20.52 -12.04
C TYR A 93 -23.35 -20.50 -12.48
N ASN A 94 -23.70 -19.78 -13.56
CA ASN A 94 -25.08 -19.77 -14.04
C ASN A 94 -25.51 -21.15 -14.54
N GLU A 95 -24.62 -21.96 -15.13
CA GLU A 95 -24.94 -23.34 -15.48
C GLU A 95 -25.23 -24.21 -14.25
N LEU A 96 -24.67 -23.91 -13.07
CA LEU A 96 -24.92 -24.67 -11.84
C LEU A 96 -26.31 -24.41 -11.26
N PHE A 97 -26.84 -23.20 -11.43
CA PHE A 97 -28.11 -22.75 -10.82
C PHE A 97 -29.25 -22.50 -11.82
N LEU A 98 -29.02 -22.62 -13.13
CA LEU A 98 -30.08 -22.64 -14.15
C LEU A 98 -30.65 -24.05 -14.27
N PHE A 99 -31.97 -24.17 -14.06
CA PHE A 99 -32.71 -25.37 -14.42
C PHE A 99 -32.85 -25.43 -15.95
N ASP A 100 -32.19 -26.38 -16.60
CA ASP A 100 -32.34 -26.64 -18.03
C ASP A 100 -33.39 -27.73 -18.22
N PRO A 101 -34.64 -27.41 -18.60
CA PRO A 101 -35.71 -28.40 -18.75
C PRO A 101 -35.46 -29.43 -19.86
N THR A 102 -34.40 -29.26 -20.68
CA THR A 102 -33.97 -30.22 -21.69
C THR A 102 -32.91 -31.21 -21.18
N LYS A 103 -32.31 -30.95 -20.00
CA LYS A 103 -31.21 -31.76 -19.43
C LYS A 103 -31.41 -32.14 -17.97
N ASP A 104 -32.22 -31.38 -17.22
CA ASP A 104 -32.43 -31.52 -15.79
C ASP A 104 -33.87 -32.01 -15.49
N THR A 105 -33.96 -32.88 -14.49
CA THR A 105 -35.16 -33.13 -13.68
C THR A 105 -35.00 -32.41 -12.34
N TYR A 106 -36.08 -32.21 -11.58
CA TYR A 106 -36.00 -31.58 -10.26
C TYR A 106 -34.99 -32.30 -9.34
N ASP A 107 -35.01 -33.63 -9.31
CA ASP A 107 -34.10 -34.43 -8.48
C ASP A 107 -32.63 -34.27 -8.90
N THR A 108 -32.34 -34.19 -10.21
CA THR A 108 -30.97 -34.06 -10.71
C THR A 108 -30.42 -32.65 -10.53
N TYR A 109 -31.30 -31.65 -10.57
CA TYR A 109 -30.97 -30.28 -10.19
C TYR A 109 -30.66 -30.18 -8.68
N ASP A 110 -31.49 -30.74 -7.81
CA ASP A 110 -31.28 -30.70 -6.36
C ASP A 110 -30.00 -31.43 -5.94
N ASP A 111 -29.70 -32.59 -6.53
CA ASP A 111 -28.44 -33.32 -6.29
C ASP A 111 -27.19 -32.53 -6.71
N LYS A 112 -27.30 -31.80 -7.83
CA LYS A 112 -26.24 -30.93 -8.35
C LYS A 112 -25.98 -29.75 -7.40
N ILE A 113 -27.04 -29.17 -6.83
CA ILE A 113 -26.94 -28.11 -5.81
C ILE A 113 -26.39 -28.66 -4.49
N ASN A 114 -26.85 -29.83 -4.03
CA ASN A 114 -26.45 -30.43 -2.76
C ASN A 114 -24.99 -30.89 -2.76
N LYS A 115 -24.48 -31.41 -3.86
CA LYS A 115 -23.05 -31.75 -4.00
C LYS A 115 -22.15 -30.51 -3.92
N ALA A 116 -22.61 -29.36 -4.41
CA ALA A 116 -21.87 -28.10 -4.29
C ALA A 116 -21.86 -27.58 -2.83
N ARG A 117 -22.94 -27.80 -2.06
CA ARG A 117 -23.01 -27.45 -0.63
C ARG A 117 -21.98 -28.19 0.23
N LEU A 118 -21.71 -29.45 -0.09
CA LEU A 118 -20.89 -30.34 0.74
C LEU A 118 -19.37 -30.18 0.53
N LYS A 119 -18.92 -29.54 -0.56
CA LYS A 119 -17.49 -29.56 -0.95
C LYS A 119 -16.62 -28.48 -0.29
N ASP A 120 -17.19 -27.37 0.19
CA ASP A 120 -16.41 -26.18 0.57
C ASP A 120 -16.82 -25.47 1.88
N ASN A 121 -17.67 -26.06 2.75
CA ASN A 121 -18.17 -25.40 3.98
C ASN A 121 -18.72 -23.97 3.73
N LEU A 122 -19.26 -23.72 2.54
CA LEU A 122 -19.91 -22.46 2.22
C LEU A 122 -21.29 -22.47 2.90
N HIS A 123 -21.63 -21.41 3.65
CA HIS A 123 -23.00 -21.15 4.08
C HIS A 123 -23.86 -20.78 2.85
N VAL A 124 -24.16 -21.77 2.02
CA VAL A 124 -24.89 -21.64 0.74
C VAL A 124 -26.29 -21.04 0.95
N ASP A 125 -26.91 -21.27 2.11
CA ASP A 125 -28.24 -20.72 2.44
C ASP A 125 -28.25 -19.19 2.59
N HIS A 126 -27.10 -18.55 2.86
CA HIS A 126 -26.97 -17.09 2.91
C HIS A 126 -26.56 -16.47 1.56
N LEU A 127 -26.06 -17.28 0.61
CA LEU A 127 -25.80 -16.90 -0.79
C LEU A 127 -27.07 -16.95 -1.66
N LEU A 128 -28.05 -17.78 -1.28
CA LEU A 128 -29.29 -18.04 -2.01
C LEU A 128 -30.23 -16.82 -2.15
N GLN A 129 -29.98 -15.71 -1.46
CA GLN A 129 -30.73 -14.44 -1.68
C GLN A 129 -30.04 -13.49 -2.68
N GLY A 130 -28.88 -13.87 -3.23
CA GLY A 130 -28.13 -13.08 -4.23
C GLY A 130 -28.33 -13.52 -5.68
N ALA A 131 -28.96 -14.67 -5.92
CA ALA A 131 -29.07 -15.30 -7.24
C ALA A 131 -29.84 -14.44 -8.27
N ASP A 132 -30.85 -13.68 -7.83
CA ASP A 132 -31.68 -12.87 -8.74
C ASP A 132 -31.08 -11.49 -9.06
N HIS A 133 -30.07 -11.05 -8.30
CA HIS A 133 -29.75 -9.64 -8.19
C HIS A 133 -28.37 -9.23 -8.67
N GLY A 134 -27.37 -10.13 -8.76
CA GLY A 134 -26.01 -9.81 -9.20
C GLY A 134 -25.36 -8.70 -8.36
N GLN A 135 -24.34 -9.01 -7.56
CA GLN A 135 -23.74 -8.03 -6.66
C GLN A 135 -22.34 -7.62 -7.15
N LEU A 136 -21.96 -6.37 -6.93
CA LEU A 136 -20.69 -5.76 -7.32
C LEU A 136 -20.02 -5.09 -6.10
N PRO A 137 -18.94 -5.59 -5.47
CA PRO A 137 -18.16 -4.81 -4.53
C PRO A 137 -17.74 -3.49 -5.16
N ILE A 138 -18.04 -2.41 -4.47
CA ILE A 138 -17.74 -1.05 -4.92
C ILE A 138 -16.94 -0.26 -3.90
N ALA A 139 -16.84 -0.69 -2.63
CA ALA A 139 -15.96 -0.06 -1.65
C ALA A 139 -15.61 -1.02 -0.51
N ASP A 140 -14.40 -0.88 0.02
CA ASP A 140 -13.94 -1.52 1.26
C ASP A 140 -14.26 -0.60 2.45
N ASN A 141 -14.93 -1.14 3.46
CA ASN A 141 -15.33 -0.42 4.66
C ASN A 141 -14.46 -0.78 5.88
N GLY A 142 -13.37 -1.52 5.68
CA GLY A 142 -12.49 -1.99 6.75
C GLY A 142 -13.06 -3.19 7.51
N CYS A 143 -12.23 -3.80 8.37
CA CYS A 143 -12.61 -4.94 9.23
C CYS A 143 -13.28 -6.12 8.47
N GLY A 144 -12.94 -6.31 7.19
CA GLY A 144 -13.53 -7.35 6.34
C GLY A 144 -14.96 -7.07 5.87
N THR A 145 -15.44 -5.83 5.99
CA THR A 145 -16.78 -5.40 5.53
C THR A 145 -16.71 -4.64 4.20
N TYR A 146 -17.71 -4.80 3.35
CA TYR A 146 -17.69 -4.25 1.98
C TYR A 146 -19.06 -3.71 1.56
N TYR A 147 -19.05 -2.63 0.78
CA TYR A 147 -20.25 -2.13 0.10
C TYR A 147 -20.40 -2.80 -1.27
N PHE A 148 -21.64 -3.16 -1.60
CA PHE A 148 -22.03 -3.82 -2.82
C PHE A 148 -23.08 -3.00 -3.56
N LEU A 149 -22.94 -2.93 -4.88
CA LEU A 149 -23.94 -2.44 -5.81
C LEU A 149 -24.70 -3.61 -6.41
N VAL A 150 -26.02 -3.54 -6.40
CA VAL A 150 -26.88 -4.50 -7.09
C VAL A 150 -26.92 -4.17 -8.59
N VAL A 151 -26.61 -5.13 -9.47
CA VAL A 151 -26.44 -4.91 -10.92
C VAL A 151 -27.51 -5.60 -11.80
N LYS A 152 -28.36 -6.44 -11.21
CA LYS A 152 -29.46 -7.18 -11.87
C LYS A 152 -30.70 -7.28 -10.95
N GLY A 153 -31.80 -7.79 -11.51
CA GLY A 153 -33.07 -8.00 -10.80
C GLY A 153 -33.80 -6.72 -10.38
N THR A 154 -34.81 -6.84 -9.51
CA THR A 154 -35.73 -5.73 -9.16
C THR A 154 -35.06 -4.64 -8.34
N ASN A 155 -34.02 -5.00 -7.57
CA ASN A 155 -33.29 -4.09 -6.69
C ASN A 155 -32.05 -3.47 -7.38
N LYS A 156 -31.96 -3.54 -8.72
CA LYS A 156 -30.83 -3.00 -9.50
C LYS A 156 -30.58 -1.53 -9.19
N GLY A 157 -29.35 -1.20 -8.79
CA GLY A 157 -28.89 0.14 -8.45
C GLY A 157 -28.69 0.38 -6.96
N GLU A 158 -29.30 -0.44 -6.10
CA GLU A 158 -29.19 -0.30 -4.66
C GLU A 158 -27.77 -0.59 -4.14
N ILE A 159 -27.43 0.08 -3.03
CA ILE A 159 -26.19 -0.13 -2.29
C ILE A 159 -26.50 -0.86 -0.98
N TRP A 160 -25.74 -1.92 -0.73
CA TRP A 160 -25.83 -2.75 0.47
C TRP A 160 -24.46 -2.89 1.14
N LEU A 161 -24.42 -3.01 2.46
CA LEU A 161 -23.20 -3.26 3.24
C LEU A 161 -23.22 -4.71 3.74
N ASN A 162 -22.16 -5.45 3.45
CA ASN A 162 -21.93 -6.80 3.98
C ASN A 162 -21.21 -6.72 5.32
N ARG A 163 -21.84 -7.27 6.36
CA ARG A 163 -21.33 -7.36 7.72
C ARG A 163 -21.36 -8.80 8.23
N LEU A 164 -21.14 -9.77 7.34
CA LEU A 164 -21.08 -11.19 7.68
C LEU A 164 -19.94 -11.51 8.67
N VAL A 165 -18.84 -10.75 8.63
CA VAL A 165 -17.73 -10.88 9.59
C VAL A 165 -18.18 -10.65 11.04
N SER A 166 -19.23 -9.85 11.24
CA SER A 166 -19.84 -9.60 12.55
C SER A 166 -21.18 -10.33 12.73
N GLU A 167 -21.50 -11.32 11.89
CA GLU A 167 -22.77 -12.08 11.90
C GLU A 167 -24.05 -11.24 11.71
N GLU A 168 -23.92 -9.93 11.41
CA GLU A 168 -25.05 -8.99 11.26
C GLU A 168 -25.67 -8.97 9.84
N GLY A 169 -25.22 -9.86 8.95
CA GLY A 169 -25.76 -10.02 7.60
C GLY A 169 -25.57 -8.81 6.69
N PHE A 170 -26.53 -8.61 5.77
CA PHE A 170 -26.53 -7.51 4.81
C PHE A 170 -27.43 -6.36 5.25
N LYS A 171 -26.96 -5.13 5.11
CA LYS A 171 -27.71 -3.91 5.44
C LYS A 171 -27.93 -3.06 4.21
N TRP A 172 -29.18 -2.68 3.93
CA TRP A 172 -29.50 -1.69 2.91
C TRP A 172 -28.93 -0.30 3.29
N VAL A 173 -28.33 0.40 2.33
CA VAL A 173 -27.67 1.69 2.55
C VAL A 173 -28.28 2.81 1.70
N ALA A 174 -28.58 2.55 0.42
CA ALA A 174 -29.13 3.55 -0.47
C ALA A 174 -29.80 2.94 -1.71
N ASN A 175 -30.69 3.69 -2.35
CA ASN A 175 -31.36 3.29 -3.59
C ASN A 175 -30.51 3.45 -4.86
N SER A 176 -29.44 4.25 -4.79
CA SER A 176 -28.54 4.45 -5.93
C SER A 176 -27.12 4.73 -5.48
N PHE A 177 -26.14 4.32 -6.31
CA PHE A 177 -24.74 4.73 -6.13
C PHE A 177 -24.59 6.26 -6.05
N GLY A 178 -25.36 7.00 -6.85
CA GLY A 178 -25.25 8.45 -6.92
C GLY A 178 -25.64 9.13 -5.60
N ASP A 179 -26.74 8.68 -4.99
CA ASP A 179 -27.21 9.22 -3.71
C ASP A 179 -26.28 8.84 -2.57
N TRP A 180 -25.84 7.57 -2.54
CA TRP A 180 -24.86 7.08 -1.57
C TRP A 180 -23.55 7.88 -1.61
N PHE A 181 -22.97 8.03 -2.81
CA PHE A 181 -21.70 8.73 -2.97
C PHE A 181 -21.84 10.23 -2.65
N LYS A 182 -22.94 10.86 -3.08
CA LYS A 182 -23.20 12.27 -2.78
C LYS A 182 -23.39 12.50 -1.29
N TYR A 183 -24.15 11.64 -0.61
CA TYR A 183 -24.36 11.73 0.83
C TYR A 183 -23.03 11.67 1.58
N TRP A 184 -22.20 10.67 1.27
CA TRP A 184 -20.87 10.57 1.85
C TRP A 184 -20.03 11.83 1.58
N LEU A 185 -20.01 12.31 0.34
CA LEU A 185 -19.21 13.48 -0.04
C LEU A 185 -19.66 14.74 0.72
N ASP A 186 -20.97 14.89 0.95
CA ASP A 186 -21.53 16.00 1.72
C ASP A 186 -21.12 15.91 3.19
N GLN A 187 -21.14 14.71 3.79
CA GLN A 187 -20.65 14.49 5.15
C GLN A 187 -19.14 14.70 5.28
N ALA A 188 -18.36 14.28 4.29
CA ALA A 188 -16.92 14.47 4.26
C ALA A 188 -16.56 15.97 4.23
N ILE A 189 -17.23 16.74 3.37
CA ILE A 189 -17.03 18.20 3.29
C ILE A 189 -17.45 18.89 4.60
N LEU A 190 -18.59 18.52 5.17
CA LEU A 190 -19.06 19.08 6.43
C LEU A 190 -18.08 18.78 7.58
N THR A 191 -17.57 17.56 7.65
CA THR A 191 -16.56 17.16 8.63
C THR A 191 -15.28 17.96 8.43
N ALA A 192 -14.78 18.10 7.20
CA ALA A 192 -13.60 18.90 6.90
C ALA A 192 -13.78 20.38 7.29
N TYR A 193 -14.96 20.95 7.06
CA TYR A 193 -15.28 22.31 7.52
C TYR A 193 -15.27 22.45 9.04
N LYS A 194 -15.94 21.54 9.75
CA LYS A 194 -15.97 21.54 11.22
C LYS A 194 -14.55 21.44 11.77
N ASN A 195 -13.75 20.54 11.23
CA ASN A 195 -12.35 20.37 11.59
C ASN A 195 -11.54 21.66 11.41
N ASN A 196 -11.69 22.35 10.29
CA ASN A 196 -10.99 23.62 10.03
C ASN A 196 -11.50 24.77 10.92
N GLN A 197 -12.80 24.80 11.24
CA GLN A 197 -13.36 25.79 12.16
C GLN A 197 -12.89 25.51 13.60
N THR A 198 -12.98 24.26 14.06
CA THR A 198 -12.43 23.83 15.35
C THR A 198 -10.95 24.20 15.43
N MET A 199 -10.16 24.03 14.36
CA MET A 199 -8.76 24.51 14.36
C MET A 199 -8.61 26.00 14.62
N GLN A 200 -9.44 26.83 13.98
CA GLN A 200 -9.40 28.28 14.18
C GLN A 200 -9.82 28.66 15.61
N GLU A 201 -10.83 28.00 16.16
CA GLU A 201 -11.29 28.19 17.54
C GLU A 201 -10.24 27.71 18.55
N LEU A 202 -9.63 26.54 18.33
CA LEU A 202 -8.57 25.99 19.17
C LEU A 202 -7.35 26.93 19.19
N TYR A 203 -6.91 27.44 18.03
CA TYR A 203 -5.81 28.43 17.97
C TYR A 203 -6.14 29.78 18.62
N ALA A 204 -7.43 30.12 18.73
CA ALA A 204 -7.88 31.34 19.39
C ALA A 204 -8.14 31.15 20.90
N ASP A 205 -8.21 29.91 21.39
CA ASP A 205 -8.49 29.61 22.79
C ASP A 205 -7.20 29.67 23.64
N GLU A 206 -7.10 30.71 24.47
CA GLU A 206 -6.03 30.85 25.47
C GLU A 206 -5.88 29.60 26.35
N LYS A 207 -6.96 28.84 26.57
CA LYS A 207 -6.91 27.63 27.39
C LYS A 207 -6.00 26.58 26.80
N ILE A 208 -5.89 26.43 25.48
CA ILE A 208 -4.98 25.46 24.86
C ILE A 208 -3.52 25.85 25.09
N HIS A 209 -3.23 27.15 25.05
CA HIS A 209 -1.91 27.66 25.38
C HIS A 209 -1.56 27.49 26.86
N SER A 210 -2.53 27.26 27.74
CA SER A 210 -2.33 26.97 29.17
C SER A 210 -2.59 25.51 29.58
N PHE A 211 -3.14 24.68 28.68
CA PHE A 211 -3.59 23.33 29.01
C PHE A 211 -2.41 22.42 29.36
N LEU A 212 -2.63 21.60 30.38
CA LEU A 212 -1.73 20.54 30.85
C LEU A 212 -2.60 19.35 31.28
N PRO A 213 -2.41 18.16 30.72
CA PRO A 213 -3.19 16.98 31.06
C PRO A 213 -2.82 16.48 32.47
N LYS A 214 -3.83 15.98 33.20
CA LYS A 214 -3.64 15.41 34.54
C LYS A 214 -3.29 13.92 34.52
N ASN A 215 -3.62 13.23 33.43
CA ASN A 215 -3.36 11.81 33.23
C ASN A 215 -3.17 11.52 31.73
N VAL A 216 -2.83 10.26 31.41
CA VAL A 216 -2.60 9.83 30.02
C VAL A 216 -3.87 9.90 29.17
N GLU A 217 -5.03 9.65 29.75
CA GLU A 217 -6.33 9.71 29.06
C GLU A 217 -6.63 11.13 28.56
N GLU A 218 -6.47 12.15 29.41
CA GLU A 218 -6.63 13.56 29.00
C GLU A 218 -5.62 13.97 27.91
N LEU A 219 -4.39 13.44 27.95
CA LEU A 219 -3.42 13.66 26.88
C LEU A 219 -3.89 13.02 25.57
N MET A 220 -4.31 11.76 25.61
CA MET A 220 -4.80 11.04 24.43
C MET A 220 -6.05 11.70 23.85
N ASP A 221 -6.98 12.12 24.70
CA ASP A 221 -8.17 12.87 24.30
C ASP A 221 -7.79 14.18 23.61
N PHE A 222 -6.84 14.92 24.16
CA PHE A 222 -6.32 16.12 23.52
C PHE A 222 -5.70 15.81 22.15
N VAL A 223 -4.78 14.82 22.07
CA VAL A 223 -4.12 14.43 20.81
C VAL A 223 -5.14 13.97 19.77
N SER A 224 -6.17 13.23 20.18
CA SER A 224 -7.19 12.66 19.31
C SER A 224 -7.99 13.73 18.56
N GLN A 225 -8.20 14.90 19.18
CA GLN A 225 -8.86 16.05 18.56
C GLN A 225 -8.10 16.49 17.30
N PHE A 226 -6.77 16.29 17.28
CA PHE A 226 -5.92 16.67 16.15
C PHE A 226 -5.75 15.57 15.12
N ASN A 227 -6.21 14.33 15.32
CA ASN A 227 -5.96 13.21 14.39
C ASN A 227 -6.36 13.51 12.95
N ASN A 228 -7.49 14.18 12.77
CA ASN A 228 -8.04 14.54 11.46
C ASN A 228 -7.56 15.90 10.91
N LEU A 229 -6.70 16.59 11.66
CA LEU A 229 -6.25 17.95 11.36
C LEU A 229 -4.89 17.92 10.67
N LYS A 230 -4.69 18.83 9.70
CA LYS A 230 -3.45 18.93 8.92
C LYS A 230 -2.28 19.42 9.78
N ASP A 231 -2.52 20.47 10.54
CA ASP A 231 -1.49 21.07 11.38
C ASP A 231 -1.45 20.39 12.75
N LYS A 232 -0.32 19.74 13.00
CA LYS A 232 -0.04 18.92 14.18
C LYS A 232 0.82 19.68 15.21
N SER A 233 1.19 20.93 14.91
CA SER A 233 2.08 21.74 15.74
C SER A 233 1.58 21.98 17.17
N PRO A 234 0.26 22.17 17.44
CA PRO A 234 -0.23 22.37 18.80
C PRO A 234 0.07 21.18 19.72
N VAL A 235 -0.09 19.96 19.20
CA VAL A 235 0.27 18.74 19.94
C VAL A 235 1.76 18.73 20.25
N LYS A 236 2.63 19.00 19.27
CA LYS A 236 4.09 19.06 19.51
C LYS A 236 4.47 20.08 20.58
N ILE A 237 3.82 21.25 20.59
CA ILE A 237 4.03 22.30 21.61
C ILE A 237 3.60 21.80 22.99
N LEU A 238 2.43 21.17 23.10
CA LEU A 238 1.96 20.61 24.37
C LEU A 238 2.90 19.51 24.87
N LEU A 239 3.25 18.54 24.01
CA LEU A 239 4.16 17.45 24.37
C LEU A 239 5.48 18.00 24.89
N LYS A 240 6.08 18.99 24.20
CA LYS A 240 7.32 19.63 24.66
C LYS A 240 7.14 20.30 26.03
N ARG A 241 6.02 21.01 26.24
CA ARG A 241 5.72 21.66 27.52
C ARG A 241 5.57 20.65 28.66
N ILE A 242 4.91 19.51 28.41
CA ILE A 242 4.79 18.43 29.40
C ILE A 242 6.17 17.94 29.82
N LEU A 243 7.07 17.74 28.86
CA LEU A 243 8.45 17.32 29.12
C LEU A 243 9.25 18.38 29.89
N GLU A 244 9.13 19.66 29.52
CA GLU A 244 9.81 20.77 30.18
C GLU A 244 9.34 20.98 31.64
N GLN A 245 8.05 20.76 31.91
CA GLN A 245 7.46 20.93 33.25
C GLN A 245 7.51 19.68 34.13
N ASN A 246 7.81 18.52 33.54
CA ASN A 246 7.99 17.23 34.23
C ASN A 246 6.85 16.90 35.23
N ILE A 247 5.61 16.96 34.76
CA ILE A 247 4.39 16.96 35.61
C ILE A 247 4.11 15.60 36.25
N HIS A 248 3.91 14.56 35.44
CA HIS A 248 3.62 13.19 35.87
C HIS A 248 4.39 12.18 35.02
N ARG A 249 4.99 11.16 35.67
CA ARG A 249 5.86 10.15 35.03
C ARG A 249 5.19 9.48 33.82
N GLU A 250 3.96 9.00 33.98
CA GLU A 250 3.24 8.30 32.90
C GLU A 250 2.98 9.19 31.68
N ILE A 251 2.63 10.46 31.91
CA ILE A 251 2.38 11.43 30.83
C ILE A 251 3.68 11.82 30.13
N VAL A 252 4.77 11.97 30.88
CA VAL A 252 6.11 12.21 30.35
C VAL A 252 6.56 11.03 29.49
N GLU A 253 6.40 9.80 29.98
CA GLU A 253 6.74 8.58 29.23
C GLU A 253 5.91 8.49 27.93
N GLN A 254 4.60 8.74 27.98
CA GLN A 254 3.75 8.77 26.79
C GLN A 254 4.15 9.89 25.82
N SER A 255 4.58 11.05 26.32
CA SER A 255 5.02 12.18 25.49
C SER A 255 6.33 11.88 24.77
N ILE A 256 7.26 11.18 25.43
CA ILE A 256 8.48 10.67 24.81
C ILE A 256 8.13 9.65 23.72
N ASP A 257 7.19 8.74 23.99
CA ASP A 257 6.74 7.73 23.01
C ASP A 257 6.20 8.37 21.73
N TYR A 258 5.37 9.42 21.84
CA TYR A 258 4.90 10.19 20.69
C TYR A 258 6.06 10.78 19.85
N PHE A 259 7.10 11.33 20.50
CA PHE A 259 8.25 11.87 19.77
C PHE A 259 9.17 10.79 19.17
N LEU A 260 9.19 9.57 19.70
CA LEU A 260 10.01 8.48 19.18
C LEU A 260 9.33 7.69 18.06
N ASN A 261 8.05 7.38 18.22
CA ASN A 261 7.38 6.31 17.49
C ASN A 261 6.23 6.79 16.60
N ASP A 262 5.59 7.92 16.91
CA ASP A 262 4.42 8.37 16.16
C ASP A 262 4.81 9.02 14.82
N VAL A 263 4.20 8.56 13.72
CA VAL A 263 4.48 9.02 12.34
C VAL A 263 4.27 10.52 12.15
N HIS A 264 3.35 11.14 12.89
CA HIS A 264 3.00 12.55 12.76
C HIS A 264 3.81 13.43 13.70
N TYR A 265 4.11 12.94 14.90
CA TYR A 265 4.74 13.74 15.95
C TYR A 265 6.25 13.52 16.10
N LYS A 266 6.84 12.52 15.44
CA LYS A 266 8.26 12.15 15.55
C LYS A 266 9.22 13.35 15.60
N ASP A 267 10.02 13.40 16.65
CA ASP A 267 11.16 14.31 16.85
C ASP A 267 12.18 13.64 17.79
N ILE A 268 13.10 12.89 17.18
CA ILE A 268 14.04 12.03 17.91
C ILE A 268 15.00 12.86 18.78
N GLN A 269 15.35 14.08 18.36
CA GLN A 269 16.29 14.92 19.11
C GLN A 269 15.67 15.41 20.43
N ILE A 270 14.41 15.83 20.38
CA ILE A 270 13.66 16.22 21.59
C ILE A 270 13.51 15.03 22.52
N ALA A 271 13.05 13.87 22.00
CA ALA A 271 12.92 12.66 22.81
C ALA A 271 14.24 12.29 23.51
N LEU A 272 15.34 12.27 22.77
CA LEU A 272 16.66 11.92 23.30
C LEU A 272 17.13 12.89 24.39
N HIS A 273 16.91 14.20 24.22
CA HIS A 273 17.26 15.21 25.22
C HIS A 273 16.63 14.88 26.59
N PHE A 274 15.33 14.59 26.61
CA PHE A 274 14.60 14.30 27.84
C PHE A 274 14.88 12.90 28.40
N LEU A 275 15.13 11.91 27.54
CA LEU A 275 15.57 10.58 27.99
C LEU A 275 16.89 10.63 28.76
N VAL A 276 17.87 11.38 28.25
CA VAL A 276 19.17 11.54 28.91
C VAL A 276 19.03 12.27 30.25
N GLN A 277 18.19 13.29 30.33
CA GLN A 277 17.96 14.06 31.56
C GLN A 277 17.27 13.24 32.66
N SER A 278 16.36 12.33 32.30
CA SER A 278 15.59 11.54 33.27
C SER A 278 16.35 10.34 33.84
N LEU A 279 17.36 9.82 33.14
CA LEU A 279 18.09 8.60 33.49
C LEU A 279 18.57 8.50 34.96
N PRO A 280 19.14 9.55 35.60
CA PRO A 280 19.65 9.45 36.97
C PRO A 280 18.58 9.12 38.03
N ASN A 281 17.33 9.52 37.79
CA ASN A 281 16.25 9.51 38.78
C ASN A 281 15.33 8.27 38.68
N LEU A 282 15.67 7.30 37.82
CA LEU A 282 14.86 6.11 37.58
C LEU A 282 15.30 4.92 38.43
N ASP A 283 14.35 4.04 38.73
CA ASP A 283 14.57 2.69 39.26
C ASP A 283 15.22 1.78 38.19
N GLU A 284 15.64 0.56 38.56
CA GLU A 284 16.39 -0.32 37.67
C GLU A 284 15.60 -0.70 36.40
N ALA A 285 14.31 -1.04 36.56
CA ALA A 285 13.40 -1.30 35.45
C ALA A 285 13.21 -0.07 34.54
N GLY A 286 12.98 1.12 35.13
CA GLY A 286 12.84 2.37 34.40
C GLY A 286 14.12 2.77 33.66
N ARG A 287 15.30 2.55 34.27
CA ARG A 287 16.60 2.76 33.63
C ARG A 287 16.79 1.85 32.43
N LYS A 288 16.44 0.56 32.54
CA LYS A 288 16.52 -0.40 31.44
C LYS A 288 15.66 0.04 30.26
N LYS A 289 14.39 0.38 30.50
CA LYS A 289 13.47 0.90 29.47
C LYS A 289 14.00 2.18 28.82
N ASN A 290 14.45 3.15 29.63
CA ASN A 290 14.98 4.43 29.16
C ASN A 290 16.23 4.23 28.29
N LEU A 291 17.17 3.37 28.70
CA LEU A 291 18.36 3.04 27.92
C LEU A 291 18.01 2.38 26.58
N CYS A 292 17.00 1.49 26.54
CA CYS A 292 16.54 0.90 25.28
C CYS A 292 15.96 1.97 24.33
N GLN A 293 15.18 2.92 24.86
CA GLN A 293 14.65 4.04 24.09
C GLN A 293 15.75 4.99 23.61
N GLN A 294 16.78 5.27 24.43
CA GLN A 294 17.97 6.01 24.00
C GLN A 294 18.72 5.26 22.90
N GLY A 295 18.87 3.94 23.03
CA GLY A 295 19.50 3.09 22.02
C GLY A 295 18.81 3.22 20.67
N LYS A 296 17.48 3.10 20.66
CA LYS A 296 16.65 3.31 19.46
C LYS A 296 16.81 4.73 18.89
N ALA A 297 16.77 5.75 19.73
CA ALA A 297 16.93 7.14 19.31
C ALA A 297 18.32 7.40 18.69
N PHE A 298 19.39 6.88 19.29
CA PHE A 298 20.74 6.98 18.73
C PHE A 298 20.88 6.23 17.40
N PHE A 299 20.25 5.06 17.27
CA PHE A 299 20.23 4.31 16.02
C PHE A 299 19.59 5.12 14.89
N GLU A 300 18.41 5.70 15.14
CA GLU A 300 17.68 6.52 14.17
C GLU A 300 18.45 7.81 13.78
N LEU A 301 19.27 8.34 14.70
CA LEU A 301 20.18 9.46 14.43
C LEU A 301 21.49 9.04 13.74
N GLY A 302 21.66 7.75 13.42
CA GLY A 302 22.86 7.21 12.77
C GLY A 302 24.07 7.01 13.70
N ASN A 303 23.88 7.14 15.03
CA ASN A 303 24.94 6.97 16.01
C ASN A 303 24.95 5.53 16.58
N HIS A 304 25.34 4.58 15.74
CA HIS A 304 25.26 3.15 16.02
C HIS A 304 26.11 2.71 17.23
N GLN A 305 27.28 3.32 17.46
CA GLN A 305 28.10 2.97 18.63
C GLN A 305 27.44 3.41 19.94
N ARG A 306 26.87 4.62 19.99
CA ARG A 306 26.14 5.05 21.19
C ARG A 306 24.88 4.22 21.40
N ALA A 307 24.21 3.82 20.32
CA ALA A 307 23.08 2.91 20.40
C ALA A 307 23.48 1.59 21.07
N LEU A 308 24.55 0.94 20.62
CA LEU A 308 25.08 -0.29 21.21
C LEU A 308 25.43 -0.12 22.69
N ASN A 309 26.16 0.95 23.04
CA ASN A 309 26.52 1.22 24.44
C ASN A 309 25.27 1.34 25.34
N CYS A 310 24.17 1.91 24.83
CA CYS A 310 22.91 2.01 25.57
C CYS A 310 22.27 0.63 25.76
N PHE A 311 22.24 -0.20 24.72
CA PHE A 311 21.70 -1.56 24.80
C PHE A 311 22.53 -2.47 25.70
N GLU A 312 23.87 -2.38 25.64
CA GLU A 312 24.79 -3.08 26.55
C GLU A 312 24.55 -2.68 28.00
N ALA A 313 24.43 -1.37 28.27
CA ALA A 313 24.08 -0.89 29.60
C ALA A 313 22.70 -1.37 30.07
N ALA A 314 21.72 -1.47 29.16
CA ALA A 314 20.39 -1.98 29.46
C ALA A 314 20.39 -3.48 29.79
N MET A 315 21.17 -4.29 29.06
CA MET A 315 21.31 -5.73 29.31
C MET A 315 22.03 -6.05 30.63
N ALA A 316 22.88 -5.13 31.11
CA ALA A 316 23.56 -5.26 32.40
C ALA A 316 22.65 -5.06 33.61
N LEU A 317 21.45 -4.49 33.43
CA LEU A 317 20.48 -4.25 34.49
C LEU A 317 19.56 -5.47 34.67
N LYS A 318 19.29 -5.86 35.92
CA LYS A 318 18.40 -6.98 36.25
C LYS A 318 17.01 -6.43 36.54
N ASP A 319 16.02 -6.83 35.75
CA ASP A 319 14.62 -6.46 35.96
C ASP A 319 13.82 -7.67 36.47
N PRO A 320 12.95 -7.53 37.49
CA PRO A 320 12.04 -8.59 37.92
C PRO A 320 11.18 -9.21 36.81
N VAL A 321 10.93 -8.52 35.70
CA VAL A 321 10.17 -9.05 34.54
C VAL A 321 11.06 -9.89 33.60
N TYR A 322 12.36 -9.58 33.50
CA TYR A 322 13.33 -10.29 32.66
C TYR A 322 14.63 -10.55 33.44
N PRO A 323 14.64 -11.54 34.35
CA PRO A 323 15.76 -11.77 35.27
C PRO A 323 17.06 -12.23 34.59
N SER A 324 16.99 -12.66 33.33
CA SER A 324 18.14 -13.05 32.49
C SER A 324 18.87 -11.86 31.84
N GLY A 325 18.34 -10.63 31.93
CA GLY A 325 18.94 -9.45 31.27
C GLY A 325 18.54 -9.27 29.80
N GLU A 326 17.67 -10.14 29.27
CA GLU A 326 17.22 -10.10 27.87
C GLU A 326 16.50 -8.79 27.50
N LEU A 327 16.63 -8.39 26.23
CA LEU A 327 15.91 -7.27 25.63
C LEU A 327 14.66 -7.79 24.91
N GLU A 328 13.62 -6.96 24.81
CA GLU A 328 12.46 -7.28 23.97
C GLU A 328 12.87 -7.38 22.48
N SER A 329 12.16 -8.23 21.73
CA SER A 329 12.46 -8.53 20.31
C SER A 329 12.70 -7.27 19.42
N PRO A 330 11.93 -6.17 19.52
CA PRO A 330 12.18 -4.98 18.71
C PRO A 330 13.55 -4.30 18.99
N TYR A 331 14.05 -4.38 20.22
CA TYR A 331 15.36 -3.82 20.56
C TYR A 331 16.49 -4.75 20.12
N LEU A 332 16.31 -6.07 20.20
CA LEU A 332 17.28 -7.04 19.65
C LEU A 332 17.48 -6.85 18.15
N ARG A 333 16.40 -6.61 17.39
CA ARG A 333 16.50 -6.25 15.96
C ARG A 333 17.35 -5.00 15.74
N THR A 334 17.13 -3.96 16.55
CA THR A 334 17.91 -2.70 16.48
C THR A 334 19.38 -2.93 16.82
N VAL A 335 19.68 -3.79 17.80
CA VAL A 335 21.05 -4.21 18.14
C VAL A 335 21.70 -4.90 16.95
N GLY A 336 21.01 -5.86 16.31
CA GLY A 336 21.49 -6.51 15.09
C GLY A 336 21.87 -5.52 14.00
N LEU A 337 21.04 -4.50 13.75
CA LEU A 337 21.30 -3.49 12.72
C LEU A 337 22.54 -2.68 13.08
N CYS A 338 22.69 -2.30 14.36
CA CYS A 338 23.88 -1.61 14.83
C CYS A 338 25.15 -2.47 14.67
N LEU A 339 25.08 -3.76 15.01
CA LEU A 339 26.20 -4.69 14.88
C LEU A 339 26.61 -4.89 13.41
N LEU A 340 25.65 -5.00 12.49
CA LEU A 340 25.91 -5.03 11.05
C LEU A 340 26.60 -3.74 10.58
N LYS A 341 26.14 -2.57 11.02
CA LYS A 341 26.81 -1.28 10.72
C LYS A 341 28.25 -1.23 11.24
N SER A 342 28.50 -1.82 12.39
CA SER A 342 29.83 -1.93 13.00
C SER A 342 30.69 -3.07 12.44
N LYS A 343 30.19 -3.81 11.42
CA LYS A 343 30.83 -4.98 10.79
C LYS A 343 31.10 -6.16 11.73
N SER A 344 30.38 -6.25 12.85
CA SER A 344 30.45 -7.31 13.85
C SER A 344 29.59 -8.52 13.48
N HIS A 345 29.76 -9.05 12.27
CA HIS A 345 28.88 -10.08 11.70
C HIS A 345 28.79 -11.38 12.52
N LYS A 346 29.85 -11.77 13.24
CA LYS A 346 29.82 -12.95 14.12
C LYS A 346 28.74 -12.84 15.21
N ALA A 347 28.67 -11.68 15.86
CA ALA A 347 27.67 -11.43 16.89
C ALA A 347 26.24 -11.42 16.31
N VAL A 348 26.08 -11.00 15.06
CA VAL A 348 24.76 -11.03 14.38
C VAL A 348 24.37 -12.47 14.04
N LEU A 349 25.29 -13.30 13.57
CA LEU A 349 25.04 -14.73 13.29
C LEU A 349 24.75 -15.56 14.56
N GLU A 350 25.31 -15.14 15.70
CA GLU A 350 24.98 -15.70 17.02
C GLU A 350 23.60 -15.24 17.50
N MET A 351 23.16 -14.04 17.11
CA MET A 351 21.88 -13.45 17.52
C MET A 351 20.70 -13.91 16.65
N VAL A 352 20.92 -14.13 15.34
CA VAL A 352 19.88 -14.51 14.38
C VAL A 352 19.94 -16.01 14.16
N ASP A 353 19.02 -16.73 14.81
CA ASP A 353 19.18 -18.18 14.93
C ASP A 353 18.67 -18.93 13.69
N THR A 354 17.49 -18.57 13.21
CA THR A 354 16.80 -19.30 12.14
C THR A 354 16.92 -18.64 10.77
N MET A 355 16.68 -19.41 9.71
CA MET A 355 16.62 -18.89 8.34
C MET A 355 15.51 -17.83 8.17
N ASP A 356 14.32 -18.09 8.72
CA ASP A 356 13.19 -17.14 8.74
C ASP A 356 13.58 -15.79 9.31
N GLU A 357 14.24 -15.78 10.47
CA GLU A 357 14.68 -14.54 11.11
C GLU A 357 15.70 -13.80 10.25
N ALA A 358 16.62 -14.53 9.62
CA ALA A 358 17.64 -13.94 8.75
C ALA A 358 17.04 -13.27 7.52
N VAL A 359 16.04 -13.89 6.89
CA VAL A 359 15.35 -13.35 5.71
C VAL A 359 14.44 -12.19 6.08
N LEU A 360 13.65 -12.30 7.15
CA LEU A 360 12.84 -11.19 7.67
C LEU A 360 13.73 -9.97 7.99
N PHE A 361 14.93 -10.22 8.52
CA PHE A 361 15.87 -9.17 8.80
C PHE A 361 16.43 -8.53 7.53
N LEU A 362 16.73 -9.33 6.50
CA LEU A 362 17.12 -8.83 5.18
C LEU A 362 16.02 -7.98 4.53
N GLU A 363 14.76 -8.41 4.62
CA GLU A 363 13.60 -7.66 4.14
C GLU A 363 13.44 -6.32 4.86
N GLU A 364 13.61 -6.30 6.19
CA GLU A 364 13.53 -5.09 7.01
C GLU A 364 14.63 -4.09 6.62
N ILE A 365 15.87 -4.55 6.45
CA ILE A 365 17.00 -3.72 6.00
C ILE A 365 16.70 -3.10 4.62
N HIS A 366 16.18 -3.89 3.69
CA HIS A 366 15.92 -3.45 2.32
C HIS A 366 14.68 -2.54 2.19
N HIS A 367 13.55 -2.92 2.78
CA HIS A 367 12.26 -2.25 2.58
C HIS A 367 12.01 -1.12 3.57
N THR A 368 12.31 -1.34 4.85
CA THR A 368 12.05 -0.39 5.93
C THR A 368 13.17 0.65 6.00
N HIS A 369 14.42 0.18 6.10
CA HIS A 369 15.57 1.08 6.27
C HIS A 369 16.15 1.59 4.96
N LYS A 370 15.86 0.94 3.83
CA LYS A 370 16.41 1.26 2.50
C LYS A 370 17.95 1.34 2.50
N ASP A 371 18.57 0.53 3.35
CA ASP A 371 20.02 0.46 3.50
C ASP A 371 20.59 -0.59 2.56
N TYR A 372 20.73 -0.22 1.28
CA TYR A 372 21.10 -1.15 0.23
C TYR A 372 22.51 -1.75 0.41
N GLU A 373 23.46 -1.00 0.99
CA GLU A 373 24.79 -1.54 1.28
C GLU A 373 24.72 -2.68 2.29
N MET A 374 23.94 -2.48 3.36
CA MET A 374 23.74 -3.50 4.38
C MET A 374 22.92 -4.67 3.85
N ALA A 375 21.87 -4.41 3.06
CA ALA A 375 21.08 -5.49 2.45
C ALA A 375 21.97 -6.37 1.55
N THR A 376 22.86 -5.78 0.75
CA THR A 376 23.83 -6.53 -0.03
C THR A 376 24.78 -7.33 0.87
N TYR A 377 25.35 -6.71 1.90
CA TYR A 377 26.27 -7.37 2.81
C TYR A 377 25.64 -8.55 3.57
N TRP A 378 24.46 -8.33 4.16
CA TRP A 378 23.75 -9.34 4.93
C TRP A 378 23.20 -10.46 4.04
N GLY A 379 22.62 -10.15 2.88
CA GLY A 379 22.14 -11.17 1.95
C GLY A 379 23.27 -12.06 1.43
N GLU A 380 24.44 -11.51 1.13
CA GLU A 380 25.61 -12.30 0.79
C GLU A 380 26.11 -13.15 1.96
N LEU A 381 26.05 -12.63 3.18
CA LEU A 381 26.43 -13.39 4.37
C LEU A 381 25.48 -14.58 4.60
N ILE A 382 24.16 -14.40 4.41
CA ILE A 382 23.19 -15.48 4.47
C ILE A 382 23.55 -16.58 3.45
N LEU A 383 23.75 -16.20 2.18
CA LEU A 383 24.04 -17.15 1.10
C LEU A 383 25.33 -17.95 1.31
N ASN A 384 26.29 -17.43 2.08
CA ASN A 384 27.62 -18.03 2.25
C ASN A 384 27.84 -18.65 3.64
N THR A 385 26.84 -18.61 4.54
CA THR A 385 26.98 -19.18 5.88
C THR A 385 26.43 -20.60 5.94
N THR A 386 27.28 -21.57 6.30
CA THR A 386 26.93 -23.00 6.36
C THR A 386 25.68 -23.28 7.20
N LYS A 387 25.53 -22.58 8.33
CA LYS A 387 24.35 -22.69 9.21
C LYS A 387 23.02 -22.54 8.45
N TYR A 388 22.93 -21.56 7.55
CA TYR A 388 21.71 -21.31 6.78
C TYR A 388 21.61 -22.22 5.57
N GLN A 389 22.73 -22.62 4.96
CA GLN A 389 22.74 -23.55 3.82
C GLN A 389 22.27 -24.96 4.20
N GLU A 390 22.43 -25.36 5.46
CA GLU A 390 21.99 -26.66 5.98
C GLU A 390 20.52 -26.65 6.46
N ASP A 391 19.84 -25.50 6.43
CA ASP A 391 18.45 -25.34 6.82
C ASP A 391 17.50 -25.96 5.76
N GLU A 392 16.45 -26.66 6.19
CA GLU A 392 15.50 -27.34 5.30
C GLU A 392 14.75 -26.37 4.38
N GLU A 393 14.53 -25.13 4.83
CA GLU A 393 13.79 -24.09 4.10
C GLU A 393 14.70 -23.19 3.25
N PHE A 394 16.02 -23.43 3.23
CA PHE A 394 16.98 -22.57 2.54
C PHE A 394 16.62 -22.33 1.07
N GLU A 395 16.27 -23.40 0.35
CA GLU A 395 15.89 -23.36 -1.07
C GLU A 395 14.61 -22.54 -1.31
N ASP A 396 13.68 -22.54 -0.36
CA ASP A 396 12.42 -21.79 -0.47
C ASP A 396 12.66 -20.27 -0.44
N TYR A 397 13.67 -19.84 0.33
CA TYR A 397 14.03 -18.43 0.51
C TYR A 397 15.01 -17.86 -0.54
N LEU A 398 15.69 -18.72 -1.31
CA LEU A 398 16.70 -18.27 -2.27
C LEU A 398 16.16 -17.24 -3.27
N GLN A 399 14.92 -17.42 -3.73
CA GLN A 399 14.30 -16.47 -4.66
C GLN A 399 14.25 -15.07 -4.06
N ASP A 400 13.78 -14.94 -2.83
CA ASP A 400 13.54 -13.66 -2.19
C ASP A 400 14.86 -12.96 -1.84
N ILE A 401 15.84 -13.74 -1.37
CA ILE A 401 17.21 -13.24 -1.13
C ILE A 401 17.81 -12.69 -2.44
N TYR A 402 17.76 -13.44 -3.54
CA TYR A 402 18.31 -12.97 -4.82
C TYR A 402 17.55 -11.75 -5.35
N LEU A 403 16.23 -11.67 -5.21
CA LEU A 403 15.47 -10.48 -5.60
C LEU A 403 15.93 -9.24 -4.82
N ILE A 404 16.09 -9.35 -3.50
CA ILE A 404 16.60 -8.25 -2.67
C ILE A 404 18.01 -7.86 -3.09
N LEU A 405 18.91 -8.82 -3.32
CA LEU A 405 20.27 -8.56 -3.77
C LEU A 405 20.32 -7.88 -5.15
N ILE A 406 19.44 -8.26 -6.08
CA ILE A 406 19.31 -7.60 -7.39
C ILE A 406 18.89 -6.14 -7.20
N TYR A 407 17.86 -5.87 -6.39
CA TYR A 407 17.35 -4.51 -6.18
C TYR A 407 18.32 -3.62 -5.42
N ALA A 408 18.93 -4.14 -4.35
CA ALA A 408 19.93 -3.43 -3.56
C ALA A 408 21.15 -3.05 -4.41
N ASN A 409 21.72 -4.00 -5.16
CA ASN A 409 22.85 -3.71 -6.04
C ASN A 409 22.46 -2.77 -7.19
N ALA A 410 21.25 -2.88 -7.73
CA ALA A 410 20.75 -1.94 -8.74
C ALA A 410 20.64 -0.52 -8.19
N ALA A 411 20.09 -0.32 -6.99
CA ALA A 411 19.99 0.97 -6.33
C ALA A 411 21.37 1.59 -6.05
N LEU A 412 22.37 0.75 -5.73
CA LEU A 412 23.78 1.14 -5.59
C LEU A 412 24.53 1.34 -6.92
N LYS A 413 23.84 1.21 -8.06
CA LYS A 413 24.42 1.30 -9.42
C LYS A 413 25.46 0.20 -9.73
N ARG A 414 25.50 -0.88 -8.95
CA ARG A 414 26.37 -2.05 -9.13
C ARG A 414 25.75 -3.03 -10.13
N THR A 415 25.64 -2.59 -11.38
CA THR A 415 24.84 -3.28 -12.41
C THR A 415 25.39 -4.67 -12.77
N LEU A 416 26.72 -4.86 -12.74
CA LEU A 416 27.34 -6.16 -13.02
C LEU A 416 26.99 -7.19 -11.93
N ILE A 417 27.10 -6.81 -10.66
CA ILE A 417 26.74 -7.67 -9.52
C ILE A 417 25.25 -8.01 -9.55
N ALA A 418 24.39 -7.02 -9.82
CA ALA A 418 22.95 -7.26 -9.97
C ALA A 418 22.64 -8.23 -11.13
N GLN A 419 23.42 -8.21 -12.21
CA GLN A 419 23.29 -9.19 -13.31
C GLN A 419 23.72 -10.59 -12.91
N GLU A 420 24.79 -10.72 -12.12
CA GLU A 420 25.25 -12.01 -11.60
C GLU A 420 24.17 -12.66 -10.72
N HIS A 421 23.55 -11.89 -9.81
CA HIS A 421 22.42 -12.39 -9.02
C HIS A 421 21.20 -12.73 -9.86
N LEU A 422 20.91 -11.95 -10.91
CA LEU A 422 19.84 -12.29 -11.85
C LEU A 422 20.12 -13.61 -12.57
N ASN A 423 21.37 -13.89 -12.96
CA ASN A 423 21.73 -15.17 -13.56
C ASN A 423 21.55 -16.32 -12.57
N LYS A 424 22.02 -16.16 -11.33
CA LYS A 424 21.79 -17.14 -10.25
C LYS A 424 20.31 -17.43 -10.03
N LEU A 425 19.47 -16.38 -10.01
CA LEU A 425 18.01 -16.53 -9.90
C LEU A 425 17.40 -17.29 -11.09
N ILE A 426 17.92 -17.07 -12.30
CA ILE A 426 17.47 -17.82 -13.50
C ILE A 426 17.90 -19.28 -13.39
N ASP A 427 19.13 -19.55 -12.97
CA ASP A 427 19.67 -20.91 -12.86
C ASP A 427 18.93 -21.73 -11.80
N LEU A 428 18.48 -21.10 -10.71
CA LEU A 428 17.59 -21.71 -9.71
C LEU A 428 16.24 -22.10 -10.29
N LYS A 429 15.71 -21.30 -11.22
CA LYS A 429 14.43 -21.59 -11.85
C LYS A 429 14.65 -22.49 -13.05
N ALA A 430 14.46 -23.80 -12.85
CA ALA A 430 14.48 -24.81 -13.91
C ALA A 430 13.64 -24.43 -15.15
N ASN A 431 12.58 -23.64 -14.97
CA ASN A 431 11.84 -23.00 -16.05
C ASN A 431 11.99 -21.46 -16.03
N PRO A 432 12.66 -20.85 -17.02
CA PRO A 432 12.82 -19.40 -17.13
C PRO A 432 11.52 -18.59 -17.18
N GLU A 433 10.39 -19.20 -17.56
CA GLU A 433 9.07 -18.55 -17.56
C GLU A 433 8.57 -18.22 -16.14
N THR A 434 9.11 -18.89 -15.12
CA THR A 434 8.73 -18.66 -13.71
C THR A 434 9.41 -17.45 -13.09
N VAL A 435 10.46 -16.91 -13.73
CA VAL A 435 11.15 -15.71 -13.26
C VAL A 435 10.21 -14.49 -13.37
N PRO A 436 10.08 -13.67 -12.31
CA PRO A 436 9.14 -12.54 -12.27
C PRO A 436 9.69 -11.29 -12.98
N TYR A 437 10.05 -11.41 -14.26
CA TYR A 437 10.66 -10.33 -15.04
C TYR A 437 9.87 -9.02 -15.04
N GLU A 438 8.53 -9.06 -15.16
CA GLU A 438 7.67 -7.87 -15.12
C GLU A 438 7.88 -7.11 -13.82
N LYS A 439 7.84 -7.82 -12.69
CA LYS A 439 8.00 -7.22 -11.36
C LYS A 439 9.41 -6.68 -11.16
N ILE A 440 10.43 -7.40 -11.63
CA ILE A 440 11.82 -6.94 -11.62
C ILE A 440 11.96 -5.64 -12.41
N VAL A 441 11.43 -5.59 -13.63
CA VAL A 441 11.53 -4.40 -14.48
C VAL A 441 10.78 -3.21 -13.89
N GLU A 442 9.56 -3.41 -13.40
CA GLU A 442 8.78 -2.34 -12.75
C GLU A 442 9.53 -1.75 -11.56
N ASN A 443 10.02 -2.60 -10.66
CA ASN A 443 10.77 -2.14 -9.49
C ASN A 443 12.06 -1.40 -9.91
N LEU A 444 12.79 -1.89 -10.93
CA LEU A 444 14.01 -1.23 -11.43
C LEU A 444 13.72 0.13 -12.07
N ILE A 445 12.58 0.29 -12.74
CA ILE A 445 12.12 1.57 -13.29
C ILE A 445 11.77 2.54 -12.15
N ASP A 446 11.10 2.07 -11.09
CA ASP A 446 10.73 2.89 -9.94
C ASP A 446 11.94 3.47 -9.19
N ILE A 447 13.06 2.73 -9.15
CA ILE A 447 14.33 3.21 -8.59
C ILE A 447 15.25 3.89 -9.64
N ASN A 448 14.72 4.20 -10.83
CA ASN A 448 15.41 4.92 -11.92
C ASN A 448 16.64 4.19 -12.52
N VAL A 449 16.67 2.86 -12.49
CA VAL A 449 17.78 2.03 -13.03
C VAL A 449 17.43 1.50 -14.42
N TYR A 450 17.26 2.41 -15.37
CA TYR A 450 16.68 2.12 -16.69
C TYR A 450 17.53 1.23 -17.60
N ALA A 451 18.87 1.35 -17.54
CA ALA A 451 19.76 0.54 -18.38
C ALA A 451 19.66 -0.95 -18.03
N PHE A 452 19.61 -1.26 -16.74
CA PHE A 452 19.48 -2.63 -16.27
C PHE A 452 18.07 -3.18 -16.50
N ALA A 453 17.02 -2.37 -16.23
CA ALA A 453 15.65 -2.71 -16.58
C ALA A 453 15.51 -3.09 -18.07
N TYR A 454 16.13 -2.31 -18.96
CA TYR A 454 16.14 -2.61 -20.39
C TYR A 454 16.85 -3.93 -20.75
N LEU A 455 17.92 -4.27 -20.03
CA LEU A 455 18.60 -5.56 -20.18
C LEU A 455 17.71 -6.73 -19.75
N CYS A 456 17.00 -6.60 -18.63
CA CYS A 456 16.00 -7.57 -18.17
C CYS A 456 14.89 -7.77 -19.22
N LEU A 457 14.40 -6.69 -19.83
CA LEU A 457 13.43 -6.77 -20.94
C LEU A 457 13.97 -7.51 -22.16
N GLY A 458 15.29 -7.48 -22.39
CA GLY A 458 15.95 -8.27 -23.43
C GLY A 458 15.81 -9.77 -23.20
N LYS A 459 16.04 -10.22 -21.96
CA LYS A 459 15.85 -11.63 -21.56
C LYS A 459 14.37 -12.03 -21.61
N TYR A 460 13.49 -11.19 -21.04
CA TYR A 460 12.05 -11.42 -21.03
C TYR A 460 11.45 -11.59 -22.44
N ARG A 461 11.95 -10.84 -23.44
CA ARG A 461 11.47 -10.92 -24.83
C ARG A 461 11.58 -12.32 -25.46
N ALA A 462 12.50 -13.17 -24.97
CA ALA A 462 12.65 -14.53 -25.48
C ALA A 462 11.51 -15.46 -25.02
N LEU A 463 10.74 -15.06 -24.00
CA LEU A 463 9.74 -15.89 -23.32
C LEU A 463 8.37 -15.85 -24.01
N LEU A 464 7.59 -16.92 -23.85
CA LEU A 464 6.21 -17.03 -24.33
C LEU A 464 5.31 -15.99 -23.66
N ARG A 465 5.46 -15.75 -22.35
CA ARG A 465 4.67 -14.74 -21.61
C ARG A 465 4.77 -13.34 -22.24
N SER A 466 5.96 -12.99 -22.72
CA SER A 466 6.20 -11.71 -23.41
C SER A 466 5.40 -11.54 -24.71
N LYS A 467 5.12 -12.66 -25.41
CA LYS A 467 4.31 -12.64 -26.63
C LYS A 467 2.82 -12.42 -26.34
N GLN A 468 2.37 -12.79 -25.15
CA GLN A 468 1.00 -12.57 -24.68
C GLN A 468 0.80 -11.15 -24.11
N ASN A 469 1.88 -10.48 -23.69
CA ASN A 469 1.85 -9.15 -23.07
C ASN A 469 2.74 -8.12 -23.82
N LYS A 470 2.53 -8.01 -25.13
CA LYS A 470 3.36 -7.18 -26.02
C LYS A 470 3.23 -5.68 -25.73
N GLU A 471 2.03 -5.24 -25.36
CA GLU A 471 1.70 -3.87 -25.01
C GLU A 471 2.50 -3.38 -23.80
N TRP A 472 2.60 -4.20 -22.75
CA TRP A 472 3.35 -3.88 -21.53
C TRP A 472 4.85 -3.90 -21.83
N LEU A 473 5.34 -4.87 -22.60
CA LEU A 473 6.73 -4.92 -23.04
C LEU A 473 7.13 -3.64 -23.79
N LEU A 474 6.27 -3.13 -24.67
CA LEU A 474 6.49 -1.87 -25.37
C LEU A 474 6.44 -0.67 -24.42
N PHE A 475 5.48 -0.64 -23.49
CA PHE A 475 5.39 0.42 -22.48
C PHE A 475 6.64 0.48 -21.60
N ALA A 476 7.06 -0.65 -21.02
CA ALA A 476 8.25 -0.74 -20.18
C ALA A 476 9.53 -0.35 -20.94
N LYS A 477 9.65 -0.75 -22.22
CA LYS A 477 10.73 -0.28 -23.10
C LYS A 477 10.69 1.23 -23.32
N GLY A 478 9.49 1.79 -23.53
CA GLY A 478 9.27 3.22 -23.65
C GLY A 478 9.77 3.99 -22.42
N GLN A 479 9.42 3.51 -21.22
CA GLN A 479 9.89 4.09 -19.96
C GLN A 479 11.42 4.01 -19.83
N CYS A 480 12.02 2.85 -20.15
CA CYS A 480 13.48 2.72 -20.15
C CYS A 480 14.16 3.69 -21.12
N PHE A 481 13.64 3.83 -22.34
CA PHE A 481 14.20 4.77 -23.32
C PHE A 481 14.03 6.22 -22.89
N LEU A 482 12.89 6.57 -22.30
CA LEU A 482 12.63 7.91 -21.79
C LEU A 482 13.64 8.28 -20.69
N GLY A 483 13.81 7.39 -19.71
CA GLY A 483 14.79 7.56 -18.62
C GLY A 483 16.25 7.60 -19.09
N LEU A 484 16.57 6.94 -20.21
CA LEU A 484 17.89 7.00 -20.87
C LEU A 484 18.05 8.19 -21.83
N GLY A 485 17.09 9.12 -21.89
CA GLY A 485 17.14 10.28 -22.78
C GLY A 485 16.94 9.97 -24.28
N LYS A 486 16.53 8.75 -24.63
CA LYS A 486 16.27 8.33 -26.03
C LYS A 486 14.83 8.66 -26.43
N ILE A 487 14.51 9.95 -26.43
CA ILE A 487 13.13 10.49 -26.54
C ILE A 487 12.37 9.94 -27.75
N GLN A 488 12.98 9.92 -28.93
CA GLN A 488 12.31 9.41 -30.14
C GLN A 488 11.96 7.91 -30.03
N LYS A 489 12.87 7.09 -29.50
CA LYS A 489 12.62 5.65 -29.30
C LYS A 489 11.54 5.40 -28.25
N ALA A 490 11.48 6.26 -27.22
CA ALA A 490 10.42 6.21 -26.22
C ALA A 490 9.06 6.51 -26.88
N ARG A 491 8.98 7.55 -27.71
CA ARG A 491 7.79 7.91 -28.48
C ARG A 491 7.26 6.72 -29.29
N ASP A 492 8.12 6.12 -30.10
CA ASP A 492 7.74 5.01 -30.98
C ASP A 492 7.22 3.80 -30.17
N CYS A 493 7.77 3.56 -28.99
CA CYS A 493 7.32 2.47 -28.11
C CYS A 493 5.95 2.77 -27.49
N PHE A 494 5.73 3.99 -27.02
CA PHE A 494 4.45 4.39 -26.42
C PHE A 494 3.33 4.47 -27.47
N GLU A 495 3.60 4.95 -28.68
CA GLU A 495 2.65 4.92 -29.81
C GLU A 495 2.23 3.48 -30.12
N LYS A 496 3.18 2.56 -30.30
CA LYS A 496 2.87 1.14 -30.57
C LYS A 496 2.15 0.46 -29.40
N SER A 497 2.52 0.78 -28.16
CA SER A 497 1.83 0.26 -26.98
C SER A 497 0.37 0.72 -26.94
N TYR A 498 0.13 2.00 -27.24
CA TYR A 498 -1.21 2.56 -27.38
C TYR A 498 -1.99 1.92 -28.53
N GLU A 499 -1.41 1.74 -29.71
CA GLU A 499 -2.08 1.12 -30.86
C GLU A 499 -2.57 -0.30 -30.60
N LEU A 500 -1.87 -1.08 -29.77
CA LEU A 500 -2.25 -2.47 -29.49
C LEU A 500 -3.47 -2.60 -28.56
N LYS A 501 -3.67 -1.67 -27.62
CA LYS A 501 -4.67 -1.80 -26.54
C LYS A 501 -5.45 -0.54 -26.21
N HIS A 502 -5.19 0.57 -26.90
CA HIS A 502 -5.67 1.91 -26.57
C HIS A 502 -5.40 2.31 -25.11
N TRP A 503 -4.27 1.84 -24.57
CA TRP A 503 -3.92 2.06 -23.17
C TRP A 503 -3.54 3.53 -22.92
N ILE A 504 -4.31 4.22 -22.08
CA ILE A 504 -4.18 5.67 -21.91
C ILE A 504 -2.88 6.11 -21.24
N VAL A 505 -2.22 5.23 -20.46
CA VAL A 505 -0.98 5.61 -19.76
C VAL A 505 0.21 5.80 -20.70
N PRO A 506 0.57 4.87 -21.61
CA PRO A 506 1.53 5.17 -22.67
C PRO A 506 1.10 6.39 -23.50
N TYR A 507 -0.20 6.55 -23.76
CA TYR A 507 -0.70 7.70 -24.53
C TYR A 507 -0.45 9.03 -23.83
N ALA A 508 -0.60 9.08 -22.50
CA ALA A 508 -0.31 10.28 -21.72
C ALA A 508 1.17 10.63 -21.71
N GLN A 509 2.07 9.64 -21.69
CA GLN A 509 3.52 9.87 -21.78
C GLN A 509 3.89 10.59 -23.09
N LEU A 510 3.09 10.42 -24.15
CA LEU A 510 3.31 11.14 -25.41
C LEU A 510 3.08 12.65 -25.30
N ILE A 511 2.35 13.17 -24.30
CA ILE A 511 2.18 14.62 -24.13
C ILE A 511 3.52 15.27 -23.83
N ASP A 512 4.22 14.81 -22.79
CA ASP A 512 5.52 15.34 -22.39
C ASP A 512 6.56 15.12 -23.49
N ILE A 513 6.59 13.91 -24.07
CA ILE A 513 7.53 13.60 -25.17
C ILE A 513 7.32 14.49 -26.38
N ASN A 514 6.08 14.69 -26.84
CA ASN A 514 5.82 15.58 -27.98
C ASN A 514 6.10 17.04 -27.63
N THR A 515 5.94 17.44 -26.36
CA THR A 515 6.32 18.78 -25.88
C THR A 515 7.84 18.94 -25.94
N LYS A 516 8.62 17.97 -25.45
CA LYS A 516 10.10 17.94 -25.52
C LYS A 516 10.62 17.93 -26.95
N LEU A 517 9.89 17.33 -27.89
CA LEU A 517 10.23 17.31 -29.31
C LEU A 517 9.72 18.54 -30.10
N GLY A 518 9.05 19.49 -29.45
CA GLY A 518 8.50 20.69 -30.12
C GLY A 518 7.24 20.45 -30.98
N VAL A 519 6.63 19.27 -30.88
CA VAL A 519 5.43 18.87 -31.63
C VAL A 519 4.16 19.24 -30.85
N PHE A 520 4.02 20.52 -30.49
CA PHE A 520 2.98 21.01 -29.58
C PHE A 520 1.55 20.76 -30.06
N LYS A 521 1.31 20.74 -31.37
CA LYS A 521 -0.02 20.43 -31.94
C LYS A 521 -0.47 19.02 -31.56
N VAL A 522 0.44 18.04 -31.63
CA VAL A 522 0.17 16.65 -31.26
C VAL A 522 0.00 16.55 -29.75
N ALA A 523 0.90 17.15 -28.96
CA ALA A 523 0.77 17.17 -27.49
C ALA A 523 -0.57 17.76 -27.03
N THR A 524 -1.00 18.88 -27.64
CA THR A 524 -2.27 19.54 -27.34
C THR A 524 -3.47 18.68 -27.75
N ARG A 525 -3.40 18.02 -28.91
CA ARG A 525 -4.43 17.08 -29.37
C ARG A 525 -4.58 15.92 -28.39
N ILE A 526 -3.47 15.25 -28.05
CA ILE A 526 -3.45 14.14 -27.09
C ILE A 526 -3.98 14.60 -25.73
N LYS A 527 -3.54 15.77 -25.23
CA LYS A 527 -4.05 16.36 -24.00
C LYS A 527 -5.57 16.58 -24.03
N LYS A 528 -6.12 17.08 -25.14
CA LYS A 528 -7.57 17.25 -25.31
C LYS A 528 -8.30 15.92 -25.37
N GLU A 529 -7.78 14.93 -26.09
CA GLU A 529 -8.36 13.58 -26.18
C GLU A 529 -8.35 12.90 -24.81
N ILE A 530 -7.24 12.95 -24.08
CA ILE A 530 -7.14 12.43 -22.71
C ILE A 530 -8.05 13.20 -21.76
N SER A 531 -8.14 14.52 -21.87
CA SER A 531 -9.04 15.32 -21.03
C SER A 531 -10.51 15.05 -21.34
N ALA A 532 -10.85 14.71 -22.59
CA ALA A 532 -12.20 14.32 -23.00
C ALA A 532 -12.56 12.92 -22.48
N LEU A 533 -11.60 11.99 -22.48
CA LEU A 533 -11.73 10.64 -21.92
C LEU A 533 -11.72 10.65 -20.38
N ASN A 534 -10.89 11.52 -19.79
CA ASN A 534 -10.70 11.68 -18.35
C ASN A 534 -10.22 13.11 -17.99
N PRO A 535 -11.12 14.01 -17.55
CA PRO A 535 -10.79 15.39 -17.18
C PRO A 535 -9.82 15.54 -15.99
N ASN A 536 -9.62 14.49 -15.19
CA ASN A 536 -8.81 14.54 -13.98
C ASN A 536 -7.42 13.88 -14.15
N PHE A 537 -7.14 13.19 -15.27
CA PHE A 537 -5.88 12.47 -15.49
C PHE A 537 -4.63 13.35 -15.36
N LEU A 538 -4.73 14.63 -15.73
CA LEU A 538 -3.59 15.54 -15.84
C LEU A 538 -3.48 16.54 -14.67
N ARG A 539 -4.32 16.41 -13.64
CA ARG A 539 -4.35 17.33 -12.48
C ARG A 539 -3.49 16.89 -11.30
N ASP A 540 -3.12 15.61 -11.21
CA ASP A 540 -2.13 15.14 -10.24
C ASP A 540 -0.73 15.53 -10.72
N THR A 541 -0.19 16.60 -10.14
CA THR A 541 1.10 17.19 -10.51
C THR A 541 2.32 16.38 -10.07
N ASP A 542 2.13 15.23 -9.43
CA ASP A 542 3.21 14.36 -8.95
C ASP A 542 3.62 13.28 -9.96
N TYR A 543 3.07 13.34 -11.19
CA TYR A 543 3.33 12.36 -12.26
C TYR A 543 4.14 12.88 -13.44
N TRP A 544 4.78 14.05 -13.29
CA TRP A 544 5.66 14.67 -14.28
C TRP A 544 7.13 14.30 -14.08
#